data_AF-A0A2W4RP03-F1
#
_entry.id   AF-A0A2W4RP03-F1
#
_cell.length_a   1.000
_cell.length_b   1.000
_cell.length_c   1.000
_cell.angle_alpha   90.00
_cell.angle_beta   90.00
_cell.angle_gamma   90.00
#
_symmetry.space_group_name_H-M   'P 1'
#
loop_
_entity.id
_entity.type
_entity.pdbx_description
1 polymer ?
#
loop_
_entity_poly.entity_id
_entity_poly.type
_entity_poly.pdbx_seq_one_letter_code
_entity_poly.pdbx_strand_id
1 'polypeptide(L)'
;MLRICAVLLGALLLTTLWLGPKATAQANCEWYAKMALKQQQENEQRKCGFTGPEWRFDLTAHMEWCRGVAPDVWKKQAQLRNQQLEDCAKR
;
A
#
# COMPACT_ATOMS: atom_id res chain seq x y z
N MET A 1 46.70 47.61 -3.54
CA MET A 1 46.42 47.76 -2.10
C MET A 1 45.84 46.45 -1.60
N LEU A 2 46.57 45.80 -0.69
CA LEU A 2 46.32 44.45 -0.19
C LEU A 2 45.44 44.54 1.06
N ARG A 3 44.32 43.78 1.12
CA ARG A 3 43.70 43.23 2.34
C ARG A 3 42.40 42.48 2.00
N ILE A 4 42.37 41.20 2.38
CA ILE A 4 41.29 40.33 2.93
C ILE A 4 41.79 38.90 2.69
N CYS A 5 42.61 38.40 3.61
CA CYS A 5 42.22 37.48 4.69
C CYS A 5 41.96 36.06 4.18
N ALA A 6 43.02 35.27 4.17
CA ALA A 6 42.95 33.82 4.17
C ALA A 6 42.16 33.35 5.40
N VAL A 7 41.07 32.62 5.17
CA VAL A 7 40.47 31.74 6.19
C VAL A 7 40.58 30.32 5.67
N LEU A 8 41.67 29.69 6.11
CA LEU A 8 41.79 28.32 6.61
C LEU A 8 40.97 27.23 5.89
N LEU A 9 41.73 26.34 5.25
CA LEU A 9 41.42 24.94 5.01
C LEU A 9 40.58 24.32 6.14
N GLY A 10 39.32 24.01 5.83
CA GLY A 10 38.45 23.19 6.66
C GLY A 10 37.52 22.41 5.75
N ALA A 11 37.88 21.16 5.45
CA ALA A 11 37.05 20.24 4.68
C ALA A 11 35.74 19.96 5.43
N LEU A 12 34.69 20.72 5.12
CA LEU A 12 33.33 20.44 5.56
C LEU A 12 32.65 19.63 4.46
N LEU A 13 32.71 18.30 4.63
CA LEU A 13 31.97 17.31 3.89
C LEU A 13 30.48 17.71 3.82
N LEU A 14 30.02 18.14 2.64
CA LEU A 14 28.60 18.19 2.33
C LEU A 14 28.05 16.76 2.23
N THR A 15 27.80 16.12 3.36
CA THR A 15 26.91 14.95 3.38
C THR A 15 25.49 15.45 3.59
N THR A 16 24.85 15.88 2.50
CA THR A 16 23.39 15.96 2.47
C THR A 16 22.84 14.54 2.54
N LEU A 17 22.68 14.02 3.76
CA LEU A 17 21.83 12.86 4.01
C LEU A 17 20.38 13.29 3.69
N TRP A 18 20.00 13.19 2.42
CA TRP A 18 18.60 13.13 2.03
C TRP A 18 18.01 11.86 2.65
N LEU A 19 17.48 11.97 3.86
CA LEU A 19 16.42 11.07 4.27
C LEU A 19 15.18 11.42 3.43
N GLY A 20 15.04 10.74 2.30
CA GLY A 20 13.76 10.69 1.59
C GLY A 20 12.65 10.21 2.54
N PRO A 21 11.39 10.57 2.29
CA PRO A 21 10.29 10.22 3.18
C PRO A 21 10.23 8.69 3.38
N LYS A 22 10.54 8.24 4.59
CA LYS A 22 10.33 6.86 5.02
C LYS A 22 8.88 6.73 5.46
N ALA A 23 8.22 5.72 4.89
CA ALA A 23 6.83 5.35 5.11
C ALA A 23 5.81 6.41 4.68
N THR A 24 5.29 6.27 3.46
CA THR A 24 3.90 6.65 3.24
C THR A 24 3.08 5.85 4.24
N ALA A 25 2.53 6.51 5.27
CA ALA A 25 1.41 5.94 5.99
C ALA A 25 0.41 5.51 4.92
N GLN A 26 0.24 4.20 4.72
CA GLN A 26 -0.60 3.65 3.68
C GLN A 26 -2.05 3.92 4.13
N ALA A 27 -2.50 5.16 3.96
CA ALA A 27 -3.68 5.76 4.59
C ALA A 27 -4.99 5.01 4.29
N ASN A 28 -4.93 4.01 3.41
CA ASN A 28 -6.07 3.27 2.89
C ASN A 28 -6.00 1.76 3.15
N CYS A 29 -5.03 1.23 3.93
CA CYS A 29 -5.00 -0.22 4.19
C CYS A 29 -6.11 -0.71 5.10
N GLU A 30 -6.52 0.09 6.07
CA GLU A 30 -7.70 -0.25 6.88
C GLU A 30 -8.95 -0.27 6.01
N TRP A 31 -9.09 0.70 5.11
CA TRP A 31 -10.18 0.74 4.14
C TRP A 31 -10.16 -0.48 3.21
N TYR A 32 -8.99 -0.79 2.64
CA TYR A 32 -8.81 -1.97 1.78
C TYR A 32 -9.20 -3.25 2.52
N ALA A 33 -8.73 -3.44 3.74
CA ALA A 33 -9.02 -4.64 4.52
C ALA A 33 -10.51 -4.77 4.85
N LYS A 34 -11.18 -3.67 5.25
CA LYS A 34 -12.64 -3.67 5.50
C LYS A 34 -13.44 -3.97 4.24
N MET A 35 -13.07 -3.38 3.11
CA MET A 35 -13.68 -3.69 1.81
C MET A 35 -13.43 -5.16 1.43
N ALA A 36 -12.22 -5.68 1.68
CA ALA A 36 -11.87 -7.05 1.39
C ALA A 36 -12.75 -8.06 2.17
N LEU A 37 -13.08 -7.76 3.42
CA LEU A 37 -14.03 -8.56 4.20
C LEU A 37 -15.45 -8.49 3.64
N LYS A 38 -15.91 -7.30 3.22
CA LYS A 38 -17.25 -7.13 2.60
C LYS A 38 -17.36 -7.92 1.30
N GLN A 39 -16.34 -7.85 0.45
CA GLN A 39 -16.28 -8.63 -0.79
C GLN A 39 -16.29 -10.13 -0.49
N GLN A 40 -15.58 -10.59 0.56
CA GLN A 40 -15.62 -12.01 0.95
C GLN A 40 -16.99 -12.42 1.51
N GLN A 41 -17.65 -11.54 2.26
CA GLN A 41 -19.03 -11.77 2.67
C GLN A 41 -19.96 -11.94 1.47
N GLU A 42 -19.81 -11.12 0.43
CA GLU A 42 -20.59 -11.24 -0.79
C GLU A 42 -20.28 -12.54 -1.55
N ASN A 43 -19.01 -12.94 -1.64
CA ASN A 43 -18.58 -14.22 -2.23
C ASN A 43 -19.30 -15.42 -1.57
N GLU A 44 -19.36 -15.46 -0.24
CA GLU A 44 -20.07 -16.50 0.51
C GLU A 44 -21.59 -16.44 0.34
N GLN A 45 -22.18 -15.24 0.47
CA GLN A 45 -23.63 -15.05 0.37
C GLN A 45 -24.18 -15.44 -1.00
N ARG A 46 -23.43 -15.14 -2.06
CA ARG A 46 -23.78 -15.49 -3.44
C ARG A 46 -23.29 -16.87 -3.86
N LYS A 47 -22.57 -17.59 -3.00
CA LYS A 47 -21.96 -18.89 -3.31
C LYS A 47 -21.09 -18.85 -4.57
N CYS A 48 -20.32 -17.77 -4.75
CA CYS A 48 -19.47 -17.58 -5.94
C CYS A 48 -18.30 -18.59 -6.02
N GLY A 49 -17.88 -19.11 -4.86
CA GLY A 49 -16.87 -20.16 -4.76
C GLY A 49 -15.42 -19.69 -4.90
N PHE A 50 -15.16 -18.39 -4.79
CA PHE A 50 -13.80 -17.88 -4.80
C PHE A 50 -13.09 -18.26 -3.50
N THR A 51 -11.82 -18.66 -3.59
CA THR A 51 -11.00 -19.13 -2.46
C THR A 51 -9.59 -18.57 -2.57
N GLY A 52 -8.78 -18.71 -1.52
CA GLY A 52 -7.40 -18.22 -1.49
C GLY A 52 -7.19 -17.10 -0.47
N PRO A 53 -5.93 -16.66 -0.26
CA PRO A 53 -5.59 -15.62 0.71
C PRO A 53 -6.38 -14.32 0.55
N GLU A 54 -6.70 -13.95 -0.67
CA GLU A 54 -7.45 -12.75 -1.04
C GLU A 54 -8.95 -12.83 -0.69
N TRP A 55 -9.47 -14.04 -0.47
CA TRP A 55 -10.86 -14.32 -0.09
C TRP A 55 -10.97 -14.81 1.35
N ARG A 56 -10.01 -14.49 2.24
CA ARG A 56 -10.10 -14.83 3.66
C ARG A 56 -10.87 -13.78 4.46
N PHE A 57 -11.64 -14.23 5.46
CA PHE A 57 -12.17 -13.37 6.53
C PHE A 57 -11.09 -13.03 7.56
N ASP A 58 -10.06 -12.32 7.14
CA ASP A 58 -8.91 -12.00 7.97
C ASP A 58 -8.48 -10.54 7.77
N LEU A 59 -8.96 -9.65 8.65
CA LEU A 59 -8.68 -8.21 8.55
C LEU A 59 -7.18 -7.95 8.62
N THR A 60 -6.49 -8.61 9.55
CA THR A 60 -5.07 -8.41 9.81
C THR A 60 -4.24 -8.83 8.61
N ALA A 61 -4.51 -9.99 8.02
CA ALA A 61 -3.81 -10.45 6.82
C ALA A 61 -3.97 -9.47 5.64
N HIS A 62 -5.18 -8.93 5.42
CA HIS A 62 -5.42 -7.93 4.37
C HIS A 62 -4.66 -6.62 4.65
N MET A 63 -4.60 -6.19 5.91
CA MET A 63 -3.85 -5.00 6.31
C MET A 63 -2.34 -5.19 6.14
N GLU A 64 -1.80 -6.32 6.55
CA GLU A 64 -0.38 -6.66 6.42
C GLU A 64 0.04 -6.75 4.96
N TRP A 65 -0.74 -7.46 4.14
CA TRP A 65 -0.50 -7.53 2.71
C TRP A 65 -0.53 -6.15 2.05
N CYS A 66 -1.54 -5.32 2.36
CA CYS A 66 -1.65 -3.97 1.80
C CYS A 66 -0.46 -3.07 2.16
N ARG A 67 0.09 -3.19 3.38
CA ARG A 67 1.30 -2.46 3.80
C ARG A 67 2.55 -2.92 3.06
N GLY A 68 2.57 -4.16 2.59
CA GLY A 68 3.70 -4.75 1.87
C GLY A 68 3.73 -4.45 0.37
N VAL A 69 2.69 -3.83 -0.20
CA VAL A 69 2.57 -3.58 -1.65
C VAL A 69 2.37 -2.11 -1.98
N ALA A 70 2.73 -1.72 -3.20
CA ALA A 70 2.50 -0.37 -3.71
C ALA A 70 0.98 -0.07 -3.83
N PRO A 71 0.56 1.21 -3.74
CA PRO A 71 -0.86 1.54 -3.77
C PRO A 71 -1.64 1.08 -5.01
N ASP A 72 -1.00 1.03 -6.17
CA ASP A 72 -1.62 0.55 -7.39
C ASP A 72 -1.90 -0.96 -7.36
N VAL A 73 -1.08 -1.74 -6.64
CA VAL A 73 -1.24 -3.19 -6.51
C VAL A 73 -2.49 -3.54 -5.72
N TRP A 74 -2.67 -2.96 -4.52
CA TRP A 74 -3.88 -3.26 -3.74
C TRP A 74 -5.15 -2.69 -4.38
N LYS A 75 -5.05 -1.56 -5.11
CA LYS A 75 -6.18 -1.02 -5.89
C LYS A 75 -6.60 -1.96 -7.01
N LYS A 76 -5.64 -2.52 -7.76
CA LYS A 76 -5.92 -3.52 -8.81
C LYS A 76 -6.54 -4.78 -8.22
N GLN A 77 -6.07 -5.25 -7.06
CA GLN A 77 -6.66 -6.39 -6.37
C GLN A 77 -8.11 -6.14 -5.96
N ALA A 78 -8.40 -4.96 -5.41
CA ALA A 78 -9.76 -4.54 -5.05
C ALA A 78 -10.70 -4.56 -6.27
N GLN A 79 -10.23 -4.01 -7.40
CA GLN A 79 -10.97 -3.95 -8.65
C GLN A 79 -11.22 -5.35 -9.23
N LEU A 80 -10.19 -6.20 -9.26
CA LEU A 80 -10.29 -7.59 -9.72
C LEU A 80 -11.36 -8.35 -8.94
N ARG A 81 -11.38 -8.21 -7.61
CA ARG A 81 -12.38 -8.86 -6.77
C ARG A 81 -13.78 -8.34 -7.02
N ASN A 82 -13.93 -7.04 -7.29
CA ASN A 82 -15.21 -6.47 -7.69
C ASN A 82 -15.70 -7.08 -9.01
N GLN A 83 -14.82 -7.18 -10.02
CA GLN A 83 -15.16 -7.80 -11.31
C GLN A 83 -15.56 -9.26 -11.14
N GLN A 84 -14.83 -10.02 -10.31
CA GLN A 84 -15.16 -11.41 -9.98
C GLN A 84 -16.57 -11.54 -9.36
N LEU A 85 -16.95 -10.65 -8.45
CA LEU A 85 -18.29 -10.64 -7.85
C LEU A 85 -19.37 -10.19 -8.83
N GLU A 86 -19.10 -9.19 -9.66
CA GLU A 86 -20.01 -8.73 -10.72
C GLU A 86 -20.29 -9.84 -11.74
N ASP A 87 -19.27 -10.61 -12.13
CA ASP A 87 -19.44 -11.74 -13.04
C ASP A 87 -20.15 -12.91 -12.38
N CYS A 88 -19.90 -13.16 -11.09
CA CYS A 88 -20.68 -14.12 -10.32
C CYS A 88 -22.16 -13.75 -10.24
N ALA A 89 -22.48 -12.47 -10.06
CA ALA A 89 -23.85 -11.99 -9.95
C ALA A 89 -24.67 -12.15 -11.24
N LYS A 90 -24.02 -12.42 -12.38
CA LYS A 90 -24.66 -12.67 -13.69
C LYS A 90 -24.87 -14.16 -13.99
N ARG A 91 -24.36 -15.07 -13.14
CA ARG A 91 -24.45 -16.52 -13.36
C ARG A 91 -25.85 -17.08 -13.12
#